data_AF-A0A353TYG1-F1
#
_entry.id   AF-A0A353TYG1-F1
#
_cell.length_a   1.000
_cell.length_b   1.000
_cell.length_c   1.000
_cell.angle_alpha   90.00
_cell.angle_beta   90.00
_cell.angle_gamma   90.00
#
_symmetry.space_group_name_H-M   'P 1'
#
loop_
_entity.id
_entity.type
_entity.pdbx_description
1 polymer ?
#
loop_
_entity_poly.entity_id
_entity_poly.type
_entity_poly.pdbx_seq_one_letter_code
_entity_poly.pdbx_strand_id
1 'polypeptide(L)'
;MEAQNLALDNPAYRYLVNEYYDGLLIFEISDREIWQNVGKDTLALQEYYRENIREFTPAPLMTGTVCEIFDDRLFRKVSKIVANSEGSYNLVQILKENARKPEQFKLDEGEFAFVLNAPNPLEVAVLPASSVLKQYKGPLFWQGEVRESEPLPYSESLGQVMSSYQQYKEQEWVEALREKYQPRFNYDLIKRKR
;
A
#
# COMPACT_ATOMS: atom_id res chain seq x y z
N MET A 1 32.63 26.21 20.47
CA MET A 1 33.97 26.52 19.94
C MET A 1 34.71 25.25 19.47
N GLU A 2 34.74 24.15 20.23
CA GLU A 2 35.38 22.90 19.76
C GLU A 2 34.68 22.23 18.55
N ALA A 3 33.34 22.19 18.53
CA ALA A 3 32.59 21.63 17.39
C ALA A 3 32.78 22.42 16.08
N GLN A 4 33.01 23.73 16.15
CA GLN A 4 33.28 24.56 14.96
C GLN A 4 34.69 24.30 14.39
N ASN A 5 35.67 24.00 15.24
CA ASN A 5 37.03 23.65 14.79
C ASN A 5 37.11 22.25 14.17
N LEU A 6 36.35 21.27 14.69
CA LEU A 6 36.27 19.92 14.11
C LEU A 6 35.64 19.87 12.71
N ALA A 7 34.72 20.79 12.40
CA ALA A 7 34.11 20.89 11.07
C ALA A 7 35.02 21.52 10.01
N LEU A 8 36.06 22.26 10.42
CA LEU A 8 37.04 22.80 9.48
C LEU A 8 38.01 21.72 8.98
N ASP A 9 38.39 20.79 9.86
CA ASP A 9 39.42 19.77 9.58
C ASP A 9 38.85 18.42 9.12
N ASN A 10 37.55 18.17 9.32
CA ASN A 10 36.89 16.92 8.92
C ASN A 10 35.69 17.18 7.99
N PRO A 11 35.86 16.99 6.67
CA PRO A 11 34.79 17.17 5.69
C PRO A 11 33.54 16.34 5.97
N ALA A 12 33.68 15.10 6.44
CA ALA A 12 32.54 14.22 6.75
C ALA A 12 31.73 14.76 7.93
N TYR A 13 32.40 15.26 8.96
CA TYR A 13 31.73 15.90 10.10
C TYR A 13 31.02 17.19 9.68
N ARG A 14 31.63 17.99 8.80
CA ARG A 14 31.01 19.20 8.24
C ARG A 14 29.73 18.88 7.46
N TYR A 15 29.76 17.84 6.61
CA TYR A 15 28.56 17.41 5.88
C TYR A 15 27.45 17.00 6.83
N LEU A 16 27.75 16.20 7.85
CA LEU A 16 26.78 15.78 8.85
C LEU A 16 26.13 16.97 9.59
N VAL A 17 26.94 17.95 10.01
CA VAL A 17 26.44 19.15 10.69
C VAL A 17 25.52 19.96 9.77
N ASN A 18 25.90 20.11 8.50
CA ASN A 18 25.09 20.82 7.51
C ASN A 18 23.78 20.09 7.21
N GLU A 19 23.81 18.78 7.01
CA GLU A 19 22.60 17.97 6.79
C GLU A 19 21.62 18.08 7.97
N TYR A 20 22.13 18.06 9.19
CA TYR A 20 21.29 18.24 10.38
C TYR A 20 20.68 19.66 10.44
N TYR A 21 21.47 20.69 10.15
CA TYR A 21 20.98 22.07 10.11
C TYR A 21 19.91 22.28 9.03
N ASP A 22 20.16 21.77 7.81
CA ASP A 22 19.24 21.84 6.70
C ASP A 22 17.95 21.07 7.02
N GLY A 23 18.06 19.91 7.68
CA GLY A 23 16.91 19.13 8.14
C GLY A 23 16.05 19.89 9.16
N LEU A 24 16.66 20.56 10.13
CA LEU A 24 15.94 21.40 11.09
C LEU A 24 15.25 22.59 10.41
N LEU A 25 15.90 23.21 9.43
CA LEU A 25 15.31 24.32 8.69
C LEU A 25 14.09 23.88 7.88
N ILE A 26 14.18 22.75 7.17
CA ILE A 26 13.05 22.17 6.43
C ILE A 26 11.91 21.84 7.39
N PHE A 27 12.22 21.21 8.53
CA PHE A 27 11.22 20.91 9.57
C PHE A 27 10.49 22.16 10.05
N GLU A 28 11.22 23.21 10.44
CA GLU A 28 10.64 24.44 10.99
C GLU A 28 9.74 25.15 9.96
N ILE A 29 10.19 25.19 8.70
CA ILE A 29 9.40 25.79 7.62
C ILE A 29 8.15 24.94 7.36
N SER A 30 8.26 23.61 7.27
CA SER A 30 7.11 22.73 7.06
C SER A 30 6.08 22.84 8.19
N ASP A 31 6.53 22.90 9.45
CA ASP A 31 5.63 23.06 10.60
C ASP A 31 4.84 24.37 10.51
N ARG A 32 5.54 25.47 10.26
CA ARG A 32 4.95 26.81 10.18
C ARG A 32 4.00 26.97 9.00
N GLU A 33 4.41 26.53 7.82
CA GLU A 33 3.64 26.76 6.60
C GLU A 33 2.46 25.78 6.48
N ILE A 34 2.61 24.55 6.97
CA ILE A 34 1.66 23.46 6.70
C ILE A 34 1.10 22.86 7.98
N TRP A 35 1.92 22.24 8.82
CA TRP A 35 1.43 21.31 9.85
C TRP A 35 0.57 21.98 10.92
N GLN A 36 0.94 23.21 11.32
CA GLN A 36 0.14 23.98 12.28
C GLN A 36 -1.23 24.43 11.75
N ASN A 37 -1.43 24.39 10.42
CA ASN A 37 -2.67 24.84 9.76
C ASN A 37 -3.59 23.65 9.46
N VAL A 38 -3.03 22.51 9.02
CA VAL A 38 -3.78 21.29 8.68
C VAL A 38 -4.71 20.85 9.81
N GLY A 39 -4.20 20.80 11.06
CA GLY A 39 -5.00 20.30 12.19
C GLY A 39 -6.08 21.26 12.69
N LYS A 40 -6.09 22.53 12.27
CA LYS A 40 -7.04 23.55 12.72
C LYS A 40 -8.22 23.73 11.76
N ASP A 41 -8.02 23.39 10.49
CA ASP A 41 -9.03 23.57 9.44
C ASP A 41 -9.96 22.36 9.37
N THR A 42 -10.91 22.30 10.31
CA THR A 42 -11.86 21.19 10.39
C THR A 42 -12.79 21.09 9.19
N LEU A 43 -13.10 22.22 8.53
CA LEU A 43 -13.94 22.25 7.34
C LEU A 43 -13.18 21.64 6.16
N ALA A 44 -11.95 22.07 5.92
CA ALA A 44 -11.16 21.54 4.81
C ALA A 44 -10.84 20.05 4.99
N LEU A 45 -10.61 19.57 6.21
CA LEU A 45 -10.45 18.14 6.48
C LEU A 45 -11.71 17.33 6.15
N GLN A 46 -12.90 17.85 6.48
CA GLN A 46 -14.17 17.19 6.14
C GLN A 46 -14.43 17.18 4.63
N GLU A 47 -14.12 18.28 3.94
CA GLU A 47 -14.22 18.37 2.48
C GLU A 47 -13.24 17.40 1.82
N TYR A 48 -11.98 17.38 2.25
CA TYR A 48 -10.97 16.46 1.75
C TYR A 48 -11.38 15.00 1.93
N TYR A 49 -11.93 14.64 3.09
CA TYR A 49 -12.47 13.29 3.34
C TYR A 49 -13.58 12.93 2.36
N ARG A 50 -14.51 13.84 2.08
CA ARG A 50 -15.63 13.60 1.17
C ARG A 50 -15.19 13.45 -0.29
N GLU A 51 -14.25 14.28 -0.71
CA GLU A 51 -13.72 14.25 -2.09
C GLU A 51 -12.83 13.03 -2.34
N ASN A 52 -12.15 12.53 -1.30
CA ASN A 52 -11.23 11.39 -1.38
C ASN A 52 -11.76 10.15 -0.65
N ILE A 53 -13.09 9.98 -0.60
CA ILE A 53 -13.77 8.94 0.19
C ILE A 53 -13.22 7.51 -0.05
N ARG A 54 -12.74 7.25 -1.27
CA ARG A 54 -12.17 5.95 -1.68
C ARG A 54 -10.85 5.64 -0.97
N GLU A 55 -10.04 6.64 -0.61
CA GLU A 55 -8.79 6.47 0.14
C GLU A 55 -9.06 6.00 1.57
N PHE A 56 -10.21 6.37 2.12
CA PHE A 56 -10.67 6.01 3.47
C PHE A 56 -11.65 4.83 3.46
N THR A 57 -11.80 4.18 2.31
CA THR A 57 -12.61 2.96 2.17
C THR A 57 -11.68 1.76 2.28
N PRO A 58 -11.89 0.87 3.27
CA PRO A 58 -11.10 -0.36 3.39
C PRO A 58 -11.21 -1.22 2.13
N ALA A 59 -10.26 -2.13 1.97
CA ALA A 59 -10.33 -3.09 0.87
C ALA A 59 -11.63 -3.93 0.95
N PRO A 60 -12.18 -4.36 -0.20
CA PRO A 60 -13.31 -5.29 -0.25
C PRO A 60 -13.09 -6.53 0.63
N LEU A 61 -14.16 -7.10 1.16
CA LEU A 61 -14.11 -8.30 1.98
C LEU A 61 -14.67 -9.48 1.19
N MET A 62 -13.94 -10.59 1.20
CA MET A 62 -14.39 -11.87 0.69
C MET A 62 -14.76 -12.77 1.87
N THR A 63 -15.97 -13.34 1.86
CA THR A 63 -16.44 -14.33 2.83
C THR A 63 -16.61 -15.68 2.15
N GLY A 64 -15.93 -16.72 2.64
CA GLY A 64 -15.89 -18.03 1.99
C GLY A 64 -14.57 -18.76 2.16
N THR A 65 -14.16 -19.49 1.13
CA THR A 65 -13.03 -20.43 1.18
C THR A 65 -11.91 -20.01 0.23
N VAL A 66 -10.67 -20.13 0.70
CA VAL A 66 -9.46 -19.97 -0.10
C VAL A 66 -8.58 -21.21 0.03
N CYS A 67 -7.83 -21.53 -1.02
CA CYS A 67 -7.00 -22.71 -1.06
C CYS A 67 -5.70 -22.48 -1.85
N GLU A 68 -4.58 -22.83 -1.23
CA GLU A 68 -3.28 -22.97 -1.90
C GLU A 68 -3.04 -24.45 -2.20
N ILE A 69 -2.73 -24.79 -3.46
CA ILE A 69 -2.42 -26.15 -3.87
C ILE A 69 -0.91 -26.27 -4.10
N PHE A 70 -0.27 -27.21 -3.43
CA PHE A 70 1.18 -27.45 -3.51
C PHE A 70 1.57 -28.50 -4.56
N ASP A 71 0.62 -29.35 -4.97
CA ASP A 71 0.85 -30.45 -5.91
C ASP A 71 0.47 -30.06 -7.35
N ASP A 72 1.45 -30.07 -8.27
CA ASP A 72 1.28 -29.70 -9.67
C ASP A 72 0.24 -30.52 -10.45
N ARG A 73 0.01 -31.79 -10.04
CA ARG A 73 -0.98 -32.65 -10.71
C ARG A 73 -2.38 -32.28 -10.24
N LEU A 74 -2.56 -32.03 -8.95
CA LEU A 74 -3.80 -31.55 -8.38
C LEU A 74 -4.13 -30.16 -8.94
N PHE A 75 -3.17 -29.23 -8.95
CA PHE A 75 -3.33 -27.87 -9.47
C PHE A 75 -3.88 -27.87 -10.90
N ARG A 76 -3.27 -28.64 -11.81
CA ARG A 76 -3.71 -28.72 -13.22
C ARG A 76 -5.11 -29.30 -13.38
N LYS A 77 -5.51 -30.26 -12.52
CA LYS A 77 -6.86 -30.83 -12.54
C LYS A 77 -7.89 -29.82 -12.07
N VAL A 78 -7.66 -29.21 -10.90
CA VAL A 78 -8.56 -28.22 -10.31
C VAL A 78 -8.71 -27.01 -11.24
N SER A 79 -7.61 -26.50 -11.80
CA SER A 79 -7.63 -25.40 -12.79
C SER A 79 -8.57 -25.67 -13.97
N LYS A 80 -8.53 -26.89 -14.53
CA LYS A 80 -9.39 -27.27 -15.65
C LYS A 80 -10.87 -27.35 -15.26
N ILE A 81 -11.15 -27.89 -14.08
CA ILE A 81 -12.53 -28.01 -13.59
C ILE A 81 -13.10 -26.62 -13.35
N VAL A 82 -12.39 -25.77 -12.60
CA VAL A 82 -12.83 -24.40 -12.30
C VAL A 82 -13.04 -23.58 -13.57
N ALA A 83 -12.15 -23.68 -14.56
CA ALA A 83 -12.29 -22.98 -15.83
C ALA A 83 -13.51 -23.43 -16.64
N ASN A 84 -13.90 -24.70 -16.56
CA ASN A 84 -15.03 -25.26 -17.33
C ASN A 84 -16.38 -25.14 -16.60
N SER A 85 -16.38 -24.85 -15.30
CA SER A 85 -17.59 -24.85 -14.48
C SER A 85 -18.37 -23.53 -14.49
N GLU A 86 -17.91 -22.50 -15.23
CA GLU A 86 -18.58 -21.18 -15.35
C GLU A 86 -19.12 -20.61 -14.02
N GLY A 87 -18.40 -20.84 -12.92
CA GLY A 87 -18.78 -20.36 -11.57
C GLY A 87 -19.75 -21.28 -10.80
N SER A 88 -20.33 -22.31 -11.42
CA SER A 88 -21.15 -23.32 -10.75
C SER A 88 -20.32 -24.54 -10.37
N TYR A 89 -19.62 -24.46 -9.24
CA TYR A 89 -18.85 -25.58 -8.67
C TYR A 89 -18.79 -25.50 -7.15
N ASN A 90 -18.23 -26.52 -6.50
CA ASN A 90 -17.90 -26.49 -5.08
C ASN A 90 -16.40 -26.81 -4.92
N LEU A 91 -15.61 -25.81 -4.55
CA LEU A 91 -14.15 -25.90 -4.46
C LEU A 91 -13.72 -26.95 -3.43
N VAL A 92 -14.37 -26.95 -2.26
CA VAL A 92 -14.08 -27.90 -1.17
C VAL A 92 -14.30 -29.33 -1.63
N GLN A 93 -15.41 -29.60 -2.32
CA GLN A 93 -15.73 -30.93 -2.84
C GLN A 93 -14.74 -31.36 -3.92
N ILE A 94 -14.43 -30.49 -4.89
CA ILE A 94 -13.45 -30.77 -5.94
C ILE A 94 -12.09 -31.16 -5.34
N LEU A 95 -11.63 -30.42 -4.33
CA LEU A 95 -10.38 -30.69 -3.64
C LEU A 95 -10.43 -32.06 -2.94
N LYS A 96 -11.50 -32.36 -2.18
CA LYS A 96 -11.66 -33.64 -1.48
C LYS A 96 -11.72 -34.85 -2.41
N GLU A 97 -12.37 -34.73 -3.57
CA GLU A 97 -12.51 -35.84 -4.54
C GLU A 97 -11.21 -36.09 -5.34
N ASN A 98 -10.40 -35.05 -5.56
CA ASN A 98 -9.22 -35.14 -6.42
C ASN A 98 -7.89 -35.25 -5.66
N ALA A 99 -7.86 -34.80 -4.40
CA ALA A 99 -6.70 -34.95 -3.53
C ALA A 99 -6.55 -36.41 -3.09
N ARG A 100 -5.33 -36.93 -3.24
CA ARG A 100 -4.94 -38.27 -2.75
C ARG A 100 -4.43 -38.23 -1.31
N LYS A 101 -3.90 -37.07 -0.89
CA LYS A 101 -3.35 -36.85 0.45
C LYS A 101 -3.73 -35.45 0.95
N PRO A 102 -3.97 -35.28 2.26
CA PRO A 102 -4.38 -33.98 2.82
C PRO A 102 -3.30 -32.90 2.69
N GLU A 103 -2.01 -33.26 2.60
CA GLU A 103 -0.91 -32.29 2.51
C GLU A 103 -0.74 -31.67 1.11
N GLN A 104 -1.54 -32.10 0.12
CA GLN A 104 -1.46 -31.58 -1.25
C GLN A 104 -2.01 -30.16 -1.38
N PHE A 105 -2.77 -29.69 -0.39
CA PHE A 105 -3.35 -28.35 -0.39
C PHE A 105 -3.51 -27.84 1.05
N LYS A 106 -3.54 -26.51 1.20
CA LYS A 106 -3.99 -25.83 2.43
C LYS A 106 -5.28 -25.10 2.11
N LEU A 107 -6.25 -25.21 3.00
CA LEU A 107 -7.57 -24.61 2.86
C LEU A 107 -7.89 -23.82 4.12
N ASP A 108 -8.26 -22.56 3.93
CA ASP A 108 -8.72 -21.68 5.00
C ASP A 108 -10.12 -21.17 4.64
N GLU A 109 -10.98 -21.07 5.64
CA GLU A 109 -12.32 -20.49 5.53
C GLU A 109 -12.42 -19.30 6.46
N GLY A 110 -13.08 -18.24 6.01
CA GLY A 110 -13.24 -17.03 6.81
C GLY A 110 -13.53 -15.80 5.97
N GLU A 111 -13.21 -14.65 6.56
CA GLU A 111 -13.33 -13.34 5.94
C GLU A 111 -11.95 -12.76 5.69
N PHE A 112 -11.70 -12.32 4.46
CA PHE A 112 -10.38 -11.87 4.03
C PHE A 112 -10.51 -10.55 3.28
N ALA A 113 -9.59 -9.62 3.55
CA ALA A 113 -9.42 -8.46 2.67
C ALA A 113 -8.99 -8.95 1.27
N PHE A 114 -9.70 -8.48 0.24
CA PHE A 114 -9.71 -9.09 -1.08
C PHE A 114 -9.81 -8.04 -2.19
N VAL A 115 -9.96 -8.50 -3.43
CA VAL A 115 -10.13 -7.66 -4.62
C VAL A 115 -11.41 -8.02 -5.36
N LEU A 116 -12.07 -7.00 -5.93
CA LEU A 116 -13.24 -7.21 -6.77
C LEU A 116 -12.85 -7.92 -8.07
N ASN A 117 -13.77 -8.75 -8.58
CA ASN A 117 -13.63 -9.43 -9.88
C ASN A 117 -12.31 -10.22 -10.01
N ALA A 118 -11.83 -10.79 -8.90
CA ALA A 118 -10.60 -11.57 -8.87
C ALA A 118 -10.69 -12.78 -9.84
N PRO A 119 -9.66 -13.08 -10.63
CA PRO A 119 -9.65 -14.31 -11.42
C PRO A 119 -9.51 -15.55 -10.50
N ASN A 120 -9.74 -16.73 -11.06
CA ASN A 120 -9.44 -17.99 -10.40
C ASN A 120 -8.63 -18.91 -11.34
N PRO A 121 -7.38 -19.29 -10.99
CA PRO A 121 -6.67 -18.95 -9.76
C PRO A 121 -6.26 -17.47 -9.68
N LEU A 122 -6.11 -16.98 -8.45
CA LEU A 122 -5.70 -15.62 -8.08
C LEU A 122 -4.21 -15.57 -7.79
N GLU A 123 -3.51 -14.56 -8.31
CA GLU A 123 -2.14 -14.25 -7.88
C GLU A 123 -2.13 -13.45 -6.58
N VAL A 124 -1.34 -13.89 -5.60
CA VAL A 124 -1.27 -13.23 -4.28
C VAL A 124 -0.80 -11.77 -4.37
N ALA A 125 -0.03 -11.42 -5.39
CA ALA A 125 0.51 -10.08 -5.60
C ALA A 125 -0.58 -9.01 -5.81
N VAL A 126 -1.74 -9.38 -6.36
CA VAL A 126 -2.83 -8.42 -6.62
C VAL A 126 -3.66 -8.09 -5.38
N LEU A 127 -3.51 -8.86 -4.29
CA LEU A 127 -4.28 -8.64 -3.07
C LEU A 127 -3.94 -7.31 -2.38
N PRO A 128 -4.86 -6.73 -1.60
CA PRO A 128 -4.57 -5.53 -0.82
C PRO A 128 -3.48 -5.82 0.23
N ALA A 129 -2.73 -4.78 0.61
CA ALA A 129 -1.66 -4.90 1.62
C ALA A 129 -2.16 -5.42 2.98
N SER A 130 -3.42 -5.13 3.33
CA SER A 130 -4.09 -5.62 4.54
C SER A 130 -4.49 -7.10 4.48
N SER A 131 -4.38 -7.77 3.33
CA SER A 131 -4.79 -9.16 3.21
C SER A 131 -3.80 -10.12 3.88
N VAL A 132 -4.27 -10.89 4.85
CA VAL A 132 -3.50 -11.98 5.48
C VAL A 132 -3.12 -13.08 4.49
N LEU A 133 -3.82 -13.17 3.36
CA LEU A 133 -3.53 -14.11 2.30
C LEU A 133 -2.22 -13.81 1.57
N LYS A 134 -1.61 -12.63 1.80
CA LYS A 134 -0.26 -12.32 1.31
C LYS A 134 0.85 -13.20 1.86
N GLN A 135 0.60 -13.95 2.93
CA GLN A 135 1.54 -14.93 3.46
C GLN A 135 1.74 -16.14 2.53
N TYR A 136 0.79 -16.38 1.62
CA TYR A 136 0.84 -17.47 0.66
C TYR A 136 1.87 -17.20 -0.45
N LYS A 137 2.44 -18.26 -1.01
CA LYS A 137 3.54 -18.15 -1.98
C LYS A 137 3.11 -18.50 -3.40
N GLY A 138 2.08 -19.33 -3.54
CA GLY A 138 1.54 -19.77 -4.82
C GLY A 138 0.21 -19.10 -5.18
N PRO A 139 -0.31 -19.37 -6.39
CA PRO A 139 -1.65 -18.95 -6.78
C PRO A 139 -2.72 -19.58 -5.89
N LEU A 140 -3.77 -18.83 -5.60
CA LEU A 140 -4.86 -19.22 -4.72
C LEU A 140 -6.12 -19.51 -5.52
N PHE A 141 -6.76 -20.65 -5.25
CA PHE A 141 -8.15 -20.87 -5.63
C PHE A 141 -9.05 -20.29 -4.55
N TRP A 142 -10.15 -19.68 -4.94
CA TRP A 142 -11.09 -19.11 -3.99
C TRP A 142 -12.53 -19.32 -4.43
N GLN A 143 -13.43 -19.38 -3.46
CA GLN A 143 -14.87 -19.46 -3.67
C GLN A 143 -15.59 -18.76 -2.52
N GLY A 144 -16.45 -17.82 -2.85
CA GLY A 144 -17.20 -17.06 -1.86
C GLY A 144 -17.87 -15.84 -2.47
N GLU A 145 -18.41 -14.99 -1.61
CA GLU A 145 -18.97 -13.70 -1.98
C GLU A 145 -17.95 -12.61 -1.67
N VAL A 146 -17.71 -11.71 -2.63
CA VAL A 146 -16.89 -10.51 -2.41
C VAL A 146 -17.82 -9.32 -2.32
N ARG A 147 -17.74 -8.59 -1.21
CA ARG A 147 -18.52 -7.38 -0.94
C ARG A 147 -17.62 -6.18 -0.88
N GLU A 148 -18.08 -5.07 -1.45
CA GLU A 148 -17.44 -3.77 -1.24
C GLU A 148 -17.57 -3.36 0.23
N SER A 149 -16.51 -2.74 0.75
CA SER A 149 -16.52 -2.17 2.09
C SER A 149 -17.06 -0.76 2.06
N GLU A 150 -17.67 -0.32 3.16
CA GLU A 150 -18.09 1.06 3.33
C GLU A 150 -16.93 1.93 3.83
N PRO A 151 -16.90 3.23 3.48
CA PRO A 151 -15.90 4.15 4.02
C PRO A 151 -15.98 4.23 5.54
N LEU A 152 -14.82 4.23 6.19
CA LEU A 152 -14.75 4.39 7.65
C LEU A 152 -15.31 5.74 8.07
N PRO A 153 -16.15 5.83 9.11
CA PRO A 153 -16.66 7.10 9.61
C PRO A 153 -15.53 8.13 9.80
N TYR A 154 -15.81 9.41 9.50
CA TYR A 154 -14.81 10.48 9.59
C TYR A 154 -14.10 10.53 10.96
N SER A 155 -14.81 10.22 12.05
CA SER A 155 -14.24 10.15 13.39
C SER A 155 -13.19 9.04 13.57
N GLU A 156 -13.36 7.92 12.86
CA GLU A 156 -12.43 6.78 12.90
C GLU A 156 -11.27 6.97 11.92
N SER A 157 -11.50 7.67 10.82
CA SER A 157 -10.49 7.96 9.81
C SER A 157 -9.74 9.28 10.01
N LEU A 158 -10.10 10.10 11.00
CA LEU A 158 -9.57 11.46 11.20
C LEU A 158 -8.04 11.52 11.15
N GLY A 159 -7.34 10.61 11.83
CA GLY A 159 -5.88 10.59 11.82
C GLY A 159 -5.29 10.31 10.42
N GLN A 160 -5.91 9.39 9.67
CA GLN A 160 -5.53 9.10 8.28
C GLN A 160 -5.86 10.28 7.37
N VAL A 161 -7.03 10.90 7.53
CA VAL A 161 -7.44 12.09 6.79
C VAL A 161 -6.46 13.22 7.01
N MET A 162 -6.08 13.51 8.27
CA MET A 162 -5.11 14.55 8.60
C MET A 162 -3.75 14.29 7.94
N SER A 163 -3.25 13.06 8.03
CA SER A 163 -1.98 12.69 7.40
C SER A 163 -2.02 12.84 5.88
N SER A 164 -3.10 12.41 5.24
CA SER A 164 -3.25 12.44 3.77
C SER A 164 -3.44 13.88 3.29
N TYR A 165 -4.24 14.68 4.02
CA TYR A 165 -4.43 16.10 3.74
C TYR A 165 -3.14 16.91 3.94
N GLN A 166 -2.34 16.58 4.96
CA GLN A 166 -1.02 17.18 5.14
C GLN A 166 -0.13 16.91 3.93
N GLN A 167 -0.06 15.66 3.48
CA GLN A 167 0.75 15.29 2.32
C GLN A 167 0.28 16.00 1.04
N TYR A 168 -1.04 16.13 0.86
CA TYR A 168 -1.63 16.92 -0.23
C TYR A 168 -1.14 18.38 -0.19
N LYS A 169 -1.18 19.03 0.98
CA LYS A 169 -0.72 20.42 1.14
C LYS A 169 0.79 20.58 0.98
N GLU A 170 1.58 19.60 1.41
CA GLU A 170 3.02 19.56 1.15
C GLU A 170 3.33 19.50 -0.34
N GLN A 171 2.59 18.67 -1.08
CA GLN A 171 2.75 18.58 -2.52
C GLN A 171 2.38 19.91 -3.21
N GLU A 172 1.23 20.50 -2.89
CA GLU A 172 0.83 21.81 -3.42
C GLU A 172 1.89 22.89 -3.14
N TRP A 173 2.44 22.92 -1.92
CA TRP A 173 3.46 23.88 -1.52
C TRP A 173 4.77 23.69 -2.30
N VAL A 174 5.24 22.45 -2.46
CA VAL A 174 6.45 22.15 -3.24
C VAL A 174 6.26 22.53 -4.71
N GLU A 175 5.09 22.25 -5.28
CA GLU A 175 4.75 22.65 -6.66
C GLU A 175 4.78 24.18 -6.81
N ALA A 176 4.17 24.92 -5.89
CA ALA A 176 4.19 26.39 -5.89
C ALA A 176 5.62 26.96 -5.73
N LEU A 177 6.46 26.37 -4.89
CA LEU A 177 7.87 26.76 -4.75
C LEU A 177 8.65 26.53 -6.06
N ARG A 178 8.45 25.38 -6.71
CA ARG A 178 9.10 25.08 -7.99
C ARG A 178 8.69 26.06 -9.07
N GLU A 179 7.42 26.41 -9.14
CA GLU A 179 6.92 27.40 -10.11
C GLU A 179 7.50 28.79 -9.83
N LYS A 180 7.50 29.21 -8.56
CA LYS A 180 8.01 30.53 -8.16
C LYS A 180 9.51 30.70 -8.42
N TYR A 181 10.32 29.70 -8.09
CA TYR A 181 11.78 29.80 -8.14
C TYR A 181 12.42 29.21 -9.40
N GLN A 182 11.66 28.47 -10.22
CA GLN A 182 12.08 27.91 -11.51
C GLN A 182 13.48 27.27 -11.45
N PRO A 183 13.67 26.23 -10.61
CA PRO A 183 14.99 25.64 -10.39
C PRO A 183 15.58 25.12 -11.70
N ARG A 184 16.83 25.50 -11.98
CA ARG A 184 17.58 25.00 -13.14
C ARG A 184 18.44 23.83 -12.69
N PHE A 185 18.20 22.66 -13.29
CA PHE A 185 18.98 21.46 -13.03
C PHE A 185 20.08 21.33 -14.08
N ASN A 186 21.33 21.50 -13.64
CA ASN A 186 22.50 21.16 -14.46
C ASN A 186 22.95 19.75 -14.08
N TYR A 187 22.67 18.79 -14.95
CA TYR A 187 23.16 17.43 -14.77
C TYR A 187 24.52 17.31 -15.44
N ASP A 188 25.59 17.29 -14.64
CA ASP A 188 26.88 16.87 -15.15
C ASP A 188 26.80 15.39 -15.51
N LEU A 189 26.86 15.10 -16.82
CA LEU A 189 26.93 13.73 -17.31
C LEU A 189 28.20 13.10 -16.74
N ILE A 190 28.03 12.23 -15.74
CA ILE A 190 29.10 11.44 -15.14
C ILE A 190 29.76 10.66 -16.29
N LYS A 191 30.95 11.10 -16.71
CA LYS A 191 31.74 10.40 -17.73
C LYS A 191 32.06 9.02 -17.19
N ARG A 192 31.47 7.99 -17.80
CA ARG A 192 31.79 6.58 -17.55
C ARG A 192 33.30 6.40 -17.80
N LYS A 193 34.08 6.10 -16.76
CA LYS A 193 35.46 5.64 -16.92
C LYS A 193 35.42 4.36 -17.77
N ARG A 194 36.12 4.40 -18.91
CA ARG A 194 36.49 3.19 -19.67
C ARG A 194 37.58 2.43 -18.93
#